data_AF-A0A356N5K6-F1
#
_entry.id   AF-A0A356N5K6-F1
#
_cell.length_a   1.000
_cell.length_b   1.000
_cell.length_c   1.000
_cell.angle_alpha   90.00
_cell.angle_beta   90.00
_cell.angle_gamma   90.00
#
_symmetry.space_group_name_H-M   'P 1'
#
loop_
_entity.id
_entity.type
_entity.pdbx_description
1 polymer ?
#
loop_
_entity_poly.entity_id
_entity_poly.type
_entity_poly.pdbx_seq_one_letter_code
_entity_poly.pdbx_strand_id
1 'polypeptide(L)'
;MLVGIIISLVYYGKKSIKLASILAGIGWGFFIDEIGKYLTRDNNYWFRPAIIFIYISFILLFFLYRFLEKKSRQTRSSLWHEILEDCEELADNDLEITEKKELLQKIDKFKRLSSSPKEKKLLLNLRSLVISTVAKKDKKTFNLSRLVATTLRVTYNRLFKKKLVFYALFTYSLWYIIDKSIDSFRLFFNSNKLLILQDYYSHYDFFSKADVYMVTLKFIIEGVVAVFFAVGLVYWLRGRTIKGIRFYQWGLLINIFIGSHLKFYFEQFSGVFSLILAFVVWTWLDKYRREISSILHRPS
;
A
#
# COMPACT_ATOMS: atom_id res chain seq x y z
N MET A 1 22.42 2.94 -3.56
CA MET A 1 22.21 3.71 -2.31
C MET A 1 23.01 5.01 -2.36
N LEU A 2 24.35 4.94 -2.45
CA LEU A 2 25.23 6.12 -2.57
C LEU A 2 24.80 7.10 -3.67
N VAL A 3 24.47 6.60 -4.87
CA VAL A 3 23.97 7.43 -5.97
C VAL A 3 22.74 8.25 -5.56
N GLY A 4 21.78 7.64 -4.85
CA GLY A 4 20.60 8.36 -4.36
C GLY A 4 20.95 9.44 -3.33
N ILE A 5 21.88 9.15 -2.43
CA ILE A 5 22.37 10.13 -1.44
C ILE A 5 23.08 11.30 -2.16
N ILE A 6 23.94 11.02 -3.14
CA ILE A 6 24.62 12.04 -3.94
C ILE A 6 23.59 12.91 -4.68
N ILE A 7 22.57 12.31 -5.29
CA ILE A 7 21.52 13.08 -5.97
C ILE A 7 20.81 14.01 -4.98
N SER A 8 20.51 13.53 -3.77
CA SER A 8 19.86 14.35 -2.73
C SER A 8 20.76 15.47 -2.18
N LEU A 9 22.09 15.38 -2.32
CA LEU A 9 23.03 16.40 -1.87
C LEU A 9 23.38 17.41 -2.98
N VAL A 10 23.40 16.98 -4.23
CA VAL A 10 23.81 17.78 -5.38
C VAL A 10 22.63 18.50 -6.03
N TYR A 11 21.48 17.83 -6.13
CA TYR A 11 20.31 18.35 -6.83
C TYR A 11 19.21 18.74 -5.85
N TYR A 12 18.62 19.90 -6.10
CA TYR A 12 17.46 20.38 -5.36
C TYR A 12 16.18 20.02 -6.11
N GLY A 13 15.06 20.13 -5.38
CA GLY A 13 13.73 20.00 -5.95
C GLY A 13 13.10 18.62 -5.82
N LYS A 14 11.78 18.59 -5.96
CA LYS A 14 10.94 17.41 -5.72
C LYS A 14 11.24 16.25 -6.63
N LYS A 15 11.50 16.53 -7.91
CA LYS A 15 11.80 15.48 -8.90
C LYS A 15 13.10 14.76 -8.55
N SER A 16 14.12 15.54 -8.17
CA SER A 16 15.41 15.04 -7.70
C SER A 16 15.28 14.21 -6.43
N ILE A 17 14.52 14.70 -5.43
CA ILE A 17 14.27 13.97 -4.17
C ILE A 17 13.51 12.66 -4.41
N LYS A 18 12.51 12.64 -5.30
CA LYS A 18 11.79 11.41 -5.68
C LYS A 18 12.74 10.40 -6.33
N LEU A 19 13.57 10.83 -7.29
CA LEU A 19 14.56 9.97 -7.94
C LEU A 19 15.61 9.44 -6.95
N ALA A 20 16.14 10.32 -6.10
CA ALA A 20 17.07 9.97 -5.02
C ALA A 20 16.47 8.89 -4.10
N SER A 21 15.20 9.06 -3.71
CA SER A 21 14.49 8.11 -2.84
C SER A 21 14.33 6.73 -3.50
N ILE A 22 14.01 6.69 -4.79
CA ILE A 22 13.90 5.44 -5.56
C ILE A 22 15.26 4.73 -5.63
N LEU A 23 16.32 5.44 -6.01
CA LEU A 23 17.67 4.87 -6.15
C LEU A 23 18.29 4.48 -4.81
N ALA A 24 17.99 5.23 -3.74
CA ALA A 24 18.34 4.85 -2.38
C ALA A 24 17.63 3.56 -1.97
N GLY A 25 16.33 3.46 -2.21
CA GLY A 25 15.52 2.27 -1.91
C GLY A 25 15.95 1.02 -2.69
N ILE A 26 16.23 1.13 -3.99
CA ILE A 26 16.80 0.03 -4.78
C ILE A 26 18.14 -0.43 -4.18
N GLY A 27 18.99 0.52 -3.80
CA GLY A 27 20.25 0.22 -3.14
C GLY A 27 20.11 -0.48 -1.80
N TRP A 28 19.13 -0.07 -1.00
CA TRP A 28 18.80 -0.75 0.25
C TRP A 28 18.33 -2.19 0.02
N GLY A 29 17.49 -2.40 -1.01
CA GLY A 29 17.07 -3.74 -1.43
C GLY A 29 18.25 -4.65 -1.74
N PHE A 30 19.19 -4.20 -2.57
CA PHE A 30 20.40 -4.97 -2.89
C PHE A 30 21.30 -5.19 -1.67
N PHE A 31 21.39 -4.23 -0.75
CA PHE A 31 22.18 -4.40 0.48
C PHE A 31 21.60 -5.51 1.38
N ILE A 32 20.27 -5.50 1.54
CA ILE A 32 19.56 -6.53 2.30
C ILE A 32 19.62 -7.89 1.59
N ASP A 33 19.60 -7.90 0.26
CA ASP A 33 19.79 -9.11 -0.56
C ASP A 33 21.14 -9.79 -0.28
N GLU A 34 22.24 -9.01 -0.28
CA GLU A 34 23.57 -9.50 0.03
C GLU A 34 23.68 -10.01 1.47
N ILE A 35 23.13 -9.29 2.46
CA ILE A 35 23.07 -9.78 3.86
C ILE A 35 22.33 -11.12 3.94
N GLY A 36 21.26 -11.29 3.18
CA GLY A 36 20.50 -12.54 3.11
C GLY A 36 21.34 -13.73 2.65
N LYS A 37 22.31 -13.52 1.75
CA LYS A 37 23.23 -14.58 1.29
C LYS A 37 24.13 -15.04 2.42
N TYR A 38 24.71 -14.11 3.17
CA TYR A 38 25.65 -14.42 4.28
C TYR A 38 24.99 -15.00 5.54
N LEU A 39 23.67 -15.21 5.54
CA LEU A 39 22.97 -15.80 6.69
C LEU A 39 23.29 -17.29 6.88
N THR A 40 23.80 -17.96 5.85
CA THR A 40 24.24 -19.36 5.91
C THR A 40 25.73 -19.48 5.62
N ARG A 41 26.39 -20.49 6.21
CA ARG A 41 27.82 -20.75 5.95
C ARG A 41 28.13 -20.98 4.47
N ASP A 42 27.14 -21.46 3.71
CA ASP A 42 27.28 -21.80 2.30
C ASP A 42 26.80 -20.68 1.36
N ASN A 43 26.56 -19.47 1.88
CA ASN A 43 26.05 -18.32 1.12
C ASN A 43 24.76 -18.61 0.31
N ASN A 44 23.90 -19.48 0.83
CA ASN A 44 22.74 -19.97 0.12
C ASN A 44 21.56 -18.99 0.21
N TYR A 45 21.32 -18.27 -0.89
CA TYR A 45 20.20 -17.36 -1.06
C TYR A 45 18.82 -18.01 -0.95
N TRP A 46 18.71 -19.32 -1.23
CA TRP A 46 17.47 -20.10 -1.14
C TRP A 46 17.17 -20.57 0.29
N PHE A 47 17.96 -20.13 1.27
CA PHE A 47 17.66 -20.37 2.66
C PHE A 47 16.40 -19.60 3.09
N ARG A 48 15.32 -20.34 3.35
CA ARG A 48 13.96 -19.80 3.59
C ARG A 48 13.88 -18.65 4.60
N PRO A 49 14.62 -18.66 5.72
CA PRO A 49 14.64 -17.54 6.66
C PRO A 49 15.10 -16.22 6.04
N ALA A 50 15.99 -16.23 5.03
CA ALA A 50 16.51 -15.01 4.42
C ALA A 50 15.38 -14.13 3.86
N ILE A 51 14.44 -14.71 3.10
CA ILE A 51 13.31 -13.98 2.48
C ILE A 51 12.43 -13.29 3.52
N ILE A 52 12.27 -13.93 4.69
CA ILE A 52 11.49 -13.36 5.79
C ILE A 52 12.20 -12.15 6.38
N PHE A 53 13.51 -12.22 6.60
CA PHE A 53 14.28 -11.07 7.09
C PHE A 53 14.24 -9.90 6.10
N ILE A 54 14.33 -10.19 4.80
CA ILE A 54 14.14 -9.20 3.75
C ILE A 54 12.78 -8.52 3.92
N TYR A 55 11.70 -9.30 4.04
CA TYR A 55 10.35 -8.77 4.17
C TYR A 55 10.11 -7.99 5.49
N ILE A 56 10.61 -8.49 6.62
CA ILE A 56 10.57 -7.82 7.92
C ILE A 56 11.28 -6.47 7.82
N SER A 57 12.43 -6.41 7.13
CA SER A 57 13.17 -5.15 6.96
C SER A 57 12.30 -4.09 6.26
N PHE A 58 11.55 -4.46 5.22
CA PHE A 58 10.64 -3.55 4.53
C PHE A 58 9.49 -3.09 5.42
N ILE A 59 8.93 -3.99 6.22
CA ILE A 59 7.85 -3.65 7.16
C ILE A 59 8.35 -2.72 8.26
N LEU A 60 9.53 -2.98 8.83
CA LEU A 60 10.15 -2.10 9.81
C LEU A 60 10.43 -0.72 9.24
N LEU A 61 10.96 -0.64 8.01
CA LEU A 61 11.14 0.63 7.31
C LEU A 61 9.82 1.37 7.10
N PHE A 62 8.75 0.66 6.72
CA PHE A 62 7.43 1.26 6.58
C PHE A 62 6.92 1.81 7.92
N PHE A 63 7.03 1.05 9.01
CA PHE A 63 6.61 1.52 10.33
C PHE A 63 7.48 2.66 10.85
N LEU A 64 8.79 2.62 10.60
CA LEU A 64 9.71 3.71 10.91
C LEU A 64 9.30 4.98 10.17
N TYR A 65 9.05 4.88 8.86
CA TYR A 65 8.54 5.99 8.06
C TYR A 65 7.23 6.54 8.65
N ARG A 66 6.25 5.69 8.94
CA ARG A 66 4.97 6.10 9.54
C ARG A 66 5.14 6.76 10.91
N PHE A 67 6.07 6.25 11.72
CA PHE A 67 6.37 6.80 13.03
C PHE A 67 7.00 8.20 12.91
N LEU A 68 7.96 8.37 11.99
CA LEU A 68 8.60 9.65 11.71
C LEU A 68 7.63 10.65 11.08
N GLU A 69 6.80 10.22 10.12
CA GLU A 69 5.74 11.03 9.50
C GLU A 69 4.77 11.57 10.56
N LYS A 70 4.29 10.69 11.45
CA LYS A 70 3.38 11.10 12.54
C LYS A 70 4.04 12.05 13.54
N LYS A 71 5.34 11.86 13.82
CA LYS A 71 6.08 12.70 14.78
C LYS A 71 6.52 14.02 14.18
N SER A 72 6.62 14.11 12.85
CA SER A 72 6.80 15.35 12.10
C SER A 72 5.56 16.23 12.25
N ARG A 73 5.41 16.86 13.43
CA ARG A 73 4.37 17.86 13.68
C ARG A 73 4.54 18.98 12.66
N GLN A 74 3.42 19.46 12.12
CA GLN A 74 3.41 20.65 11.29
C GLN A 74 3.79 21.89 12.12
N THR A 75 5.08 22.11 12.31
CA THR A 75 5.62 23.37 12.84
C THR A 75 5.33 24.48 11.83
N ARG A 76 5.14 25.72 12.27
CA ARG A 76 4.94 26.87 11.37
C ARG A 76 5.99 26.93 10.24
N SER A 77 7.25 26.63 10.54
CA SER A 77 8.32 26.55 9.53
C SER A 77 8.08 25.44 8.51
N SER A 78 7.65 24.25 8.93
CA SER A 78 7.39 23.13 8.01
C SER A 78 6.25 23.43 7.02
N LEU A 79 5.25 24.22 7.43
CA LEU A 79 4.17 24.65 6.53
C LEU A 79 4.67 25.60 5.45
N TRP A 80 5.60 26.49 5.81
CA TRP A 80 6.30 27.34 4.84
C TRP A 80 7.13 26.51 3.87
N HIS A 81 7.94 25.58 4.37
CA HIS A 81 8.73 24.70 3.52
C HIS A 81 7.84 23.90 2.56
N GLU A 82 6.74 23.34 3.04
CA GLU A 82 5.80 22.58 2.20
C GLU A 82 5.19 23.45 1.07
N ILE A 83 4.72 24.67 1.38
CA ILE A 83 4.16 25.57 0.37
C ILE A 83 5.23 26.04 -0.63
N LEU A 84 6.43 26.37 -0.15
CA LEU A 84 7.52 26.83 -1.02
C LEU A 84 8.03 25.71 -1.93
N GLU A 85 8.08 24.47 -1.43
CA GLU A 85 8.40 23.29 -2.22
C GLU A 85 7.31 23.02 -3.28
N ASP A 86 6.02 23.21 -2.93
CA ASP A 86 4.91 23.17 -3.91
C ASP A 86 4.99 24.27 -4.98
N CYS A 87 5.57 25.43 -4.65
CA CYS A 87 5.79 26.50 -5.62
C CYS A 87 6.89 26.19 -6.65
N GLU A 88 7.69 25.13 -6.49
CA GLU A 88 8.64 24.67 -7.51
C GLU A 88 7.93 24.38 -8.84
N GLU A 89 6.74 23.78 -8.80
CA GLU A 89 5.96 23.46 -10.00
C GLU A 89 5.44 24.72 -10.73
N LEU A 90 5.32 25.85 -10.02
CA LEU A 90 5.05 27.16 -10.64
C LEU A 90 6.26 27.65 -11.42
N ALA A 91 7.45 27.54 -10.81
CA ALA A 91 8.71 27.97 -11.43
C ALA A 91 9.03 27.13 -12.68
N ASP A 92 8.75 25.83 -12.63
CA ASP A 92 8.94 24.88 -13.72
C ASP A 92 7.85 24.97 -14.82
N ASN A 93 6.83 25.81 -14.64
CA ASN A 93 5.62 25.83 -15.46
C ASN A 93 4.96 24.45 -15.62
N ASP A 94 5.02 23.57 -14.61
CA ASP A 94 4.48 22.20 -14.66
C ASP A 94 3.28 21.98 -13.74
N LEU A 95 2.74 23.05 -13.15
CA LEU A 95 1.62 23.00 -12.21
C LEU A 95 0.37 22.31 -12.80
N GLU A 96 -0.01 21.17 -12.23
CA GLU A 96 -1.23 20.43 -12.61
C GLU A 96 -2.50 21.02 -11.95
N ILE A 97 -3.69 20.66 -12.45
CA ILE A 97 -4.98 21.15 -11.91
C ILE A 97 -5.17 20.66 -10.47
N THR A 98 -4.87 19.39 -10.20
CA THR A 98 -4.93 18.84 -8.84
C THR A 98 -3.93 19.52 -7.90
N GLU A 99 -2.70 19.75 -8.36
CA GLU A 99 -1.64 20.38 -7.57
C GLU A 99 -1.97 21.84 -7.26
N LYS A 100 -2.47 22.61 -8.25
CA LYS A 100 -2.95 23.98 -8.04
C LYS A 100 -4.02 24.04 -6.96
N LYS A 101 -4.98 23.09 -6.99
CA LYS A 101 -6.05 23.04 -6.00
C LYS A 101 -5.51 22.71 -4.60
N GLU A 102 -4.61 21.74 -4.48
CA GLU A 102 -4.01 21.35 -3.21
C GLU A 102 -3.16 22.49 -2.61
N LEU A 103 -2.35 23.16 -3.43
CA LEU A 103 -1.54 24.30 -3.02
C LEU A 103 -2.41 25.44 -2.49
N LEU A 104 -3.49 25.80 -3.19
CA LEU A 104 -4.44 26.81 -2.71
C LEU A 104 -5.10 26.42 -1.38
N GLN A 105 -5.46 25.14 -1.21
CA GLN A 105 -6.02 24.65 0.06
C GLN A 105 -5.02 24.72 1.20
N LYS A 106 -3.75 24.39 0.96
CA LYS A 106 -2.67 24.50 1.95
C LYS A 106 -2.44 25.96 2.36
N ILE A 107 -2.38 26.88 1.39
CA ILE A 107 -2.24 28.32 1.63
C ILE A 107 -3.42 28.85 2.46
N ASP A 108 -4.65 28.50 2.08
CA ASP A 108 -5.86 28.94 2.80
C ASP A 108 -5.91 28.37 4.23
N LYS A 109 -5.51 27.10 4.41
CA LYS A 109 -5.39 26.47 5.73
C LYS A 109 -4.35 27.19 6.58
N PHE A 110 -3.19 27.49 6.03
CA PHE A 110 -2.11 28.12 6.78
C PHE A 110 -2.43 29.57 7.15
N LYS A 111 -3.07 30.31 6.24
CA LYS A 111 -3.56 31.68 6.50
C LYS A 111 -4.49 31.76 7.72
N ARG A 112 -5.35 30.75 7.91
CA ARG A 112 -6.26 30.66 9.08
C ARG A 112 -5.51 30.42 10.39
N LEU A 113 -4.39 29.69 10.34
CA LEU A 113 -3.57 29.35 11.50
C LEU A 113 -2.53 30.44 11.83
N SER A 114 -2.16 31.26 10.86
CA SER A 114 -1.22 32.35 11.03
C SER A 114 -1.83 33.48 11.88
N SER A 115 -1.07 33.94 12.88
CA SER A 115 -1.45 35.10 13.72
C SER A 115 -0.77 36.40 13.24
N SER A 116 0.32 36.31 12.47
CA SER A 116 1.13 37.47 12.09
C SER A 116 0.57 38.20 10.85
N PRO A 117 0.37 39.53 10.91
CA PRO A 117 -0.10 40.31 9.75
C PRO A 117 0.82 40.25 8.54
N LYS A 118 2.15 40.24 8.74
CA LYS A 118 3.15 40.15 7.66
C LYS A 118 3.05 38.81 6.94
N GLU A 119 2.90 37.73 7.70
CA GLU A 119 2.79 36.37 7.19
C GLU A 119 1.52 36.18 6.36
N LYS A 120 0.39 36.71 6.83
CA LYS A 120 -0.87 36.74 6.07
C LYS A 120 -0.72 37.50 4.75
N LYS A 121 0.02 38.62 4.73
CA LYS A 121 0.28 39.38 3.51
C LYS A 121 1.10 38.57 2.49
N LEU A 122 2.15 37.87 2.95
CA LEU A 122 2.95 37.00 2.07
C LEU A 122 2.12 35.86 1.49
N LEU A 123 1.31 35.19 2.31
CA LEU A 123 0.42 34.12 1.86
C LEU A 123 -0.62 34.62 0.84
N LEU A 124 -1.14 35.84 1.03
CA LEU A 124 -2.05 36.47 0.06
C LEU A 124 -1.39 36.71 -1.30
N ASN A 125 -0.15 37.20 -1.30
CA ASN A 125 0.61 37.43 -2.54
C ASN A 125 0.96 36.11 -3.25
N LEU A 126 1.35 35.07 -2.50
CA LEU A 126 1.58 33.76 -3.10
C LEU A 126 0.29 33.18 -3.68
N ARG A 127 -0.83 33.33 -2.97
CA ARG A 127 -2.13 32.88 -3.45
C ARG A 127 -2.52 33.55 -4.77
N SER A 128 -2.31 34.86 -4.92
CA SER A 128 -2.63 35.56 -6.17
C SER A 128 -1.77 35.07 -7.33
N LEU A 129 -0.48 34.81 -7.10
CA LEU A 129 0.43 34.22 -8.10
C LEU A 129 -0.01 32.82 -8.55
N VAL A 130 -0.40 31.96 -7.61
CA VAL A 130 -0.89 30.61 -7.92
C VAL A 130 -2.17 30.69 -8.75
N ILE A 131 -3.06 31.64 -8.44
CA ILE A 131 -4.32 31.83 -9.17
C ILE A 131 -4.06 32.29 -10.60
N SER A 132 -3.16 33.25 -10.81
CA SER A 132 -2.86 33.78 -12.14
C SER A 132 -2.14 32.78 -13.05
N THR A 133 -1.48 31.76 -12.49
CA THR A 133 -0.77 30.75 -13.27
C THR A 133 -1.74 29.77 -13.95
N VAL A 134 -1.58 29.54 -15.25
CA VAL A 134 -2.39 28.57 -16.01
C VAL A 134 -1.95 27.15 -15.66
N ALA A 135 -2.88 26.33 -15.17
CA ALA A 135 -2.60 24.94 -14.82
C ALA A 135 -2.63 24.03 -16.05
N LYS A 136 -1.69 23.09 -16.13
CA LYS A 136 -1.69 22.01 -17.10
C LYS A 136 -2.68 20.91 -16.70
N LYS A 137 -3.12 20.14 -17.69
CA LYS A 137 -3.96 18.96 -17.44
C LYS A 137 -3.18 17.91 -16.65
N ASP A 138 -3.81 17.32 -15.64
CA ASP A 138 -3.21 16.30 -14.80
C ASP A 138 -2.62 15.14 -15.64
N LYS A 139 -1.43 14.68 -15.27
CA LYS A 139 -0.84 13.50 -15.89
C LYS A 139 -1.75 12.29 -15.65
N LYS A 140 -1.94 11.46 -16.67
CA LYS A 140 -2.85 10.30 -16.59
C LYS A 140 -2.34 9.32 -15.54
N THR A 141 -2.99 9.29 -14.37
CA THR A 141 -2.72 8.24 -13.38
C THR A 141 -3.27 6.90 -13.86
N PHE A 142 -2.51 5.83 -13.61
CA PHE A 142 -2.94 4.48 -13.93
C PHE A 142 -4.26 4.17 -13.21
N ASN A 143 -5.27 3.71 -13.96
CA ASN A 143 -6.58 3.38 -13.42
C ASN A 143 -7.00 2.01 -13.92
N LEU A 144 -6.81 0.99 -13.07
CA LEU A 144 -7.19 -0.40 -13.34
C LEU A 144 -8.61 -0.52 -13.88
N SER A 145 -9.58 0.19 -13.28
CA SER A 145 -10.98 0.09 -13.70
C SER A 145 -11.24 0.62 -15.12
N ARG A 146 -10.44 1.60 -15.56
CA ARG A 146 -10.53 2.13 -16.93
C ARG A 146 -9.87 1.18 -17.92
N LEU A 147 -8.74 0.57 -17.55
CA LEU A 147 -8.03 -0.43 -18.36
C LEU A 147 -8.91 -1.66 -18.60
N VAL A 148 -9.58 -2.16 -17.55
CA VAL A 148 -10.50 -3.30 -17.68
C VAL A 148 -11.70 -2.91 -18.56
N ALA A 149 -12.26 -1.70 -18.40
CA ALA A 149 -13.36 -1.24 -19.25
C ALA A 149 -12.95 -1.13 -20.74
N THR A 150 -11.75 -0.60 -21.02
CA THR A 150 -11.24 -0.53 -22.41
C THR A 150 -10.92 -1.91 -22.99
N THR A 151 -10.39 -2.82 -22.17
CA THR A 151 -10.07 -4.19 -22.60
C THR A 151 -11.34 -4.98 -22.92
N LEU A 152 -12.36 -4.86 -22.07
CA LEU A 152 -13.66 -5.52 -22.27
C LEU A 152 -14.58 -4.76 -23.25
N ARG A 153 -14.12 -3.63 -23.82
CA ARG A 153 -14.92 -2.74 -24.70
C ARG A 153 -16.27 -2.33 -24.10
N VAL A 154 -16.34 -2.17 -22.77
CA VAL A 154 -17.56 -1.76 -22.05
C VAL A 154 -17.50 -0.28 -21.70
N THR A 155 -18.63 0.41 -21.80
CA THR A 155 -18.75 1.81 -21.37
C THR A 155 -18.39 1.93 -19.89
N TYR A 156 -17.39 2.75 -19.58
CA TYR A 156 -16.97 3.03 -18.21
C TYR A 156 -18.05 3.85 -17.49
N ASN A 157 -18.98 3.14 -16.84
CA ASN A 157 -20.06 3.73 -16.06
C ASN A 157 -19.90 3.41 -14.56
N ARG A 158 -20.47 4.25 -13.70
CA ARG A 158 -20.40 4.09 -12.23
C ARG A 158 -20.93 2.73 -11.76
N LEU A 159 -22.03 2.27 -12.36
CA LEU A 159 -22.62 0.96 -12.07
C LEU A 159 -21.71 -0.19 -12.48
N PHE A 160 -21.02 -0.06 -13.61
CA PHE A 160 -20.03 -1.05 -14.06
C PHE A 160 -18.89 -1.16 -13.06
N LYS A 161 -18.31 -0.04 -12.62
CA LYS A 161 -17.25 -0.04 -11.60
C LYS A 161 -17.73 -0.65 -10.28
N LYS A 162 -18.94 -0.32 -9.81
CA LYS A 162 -19.52 -0.90 -8.59
C LYS A 162 -19.70 -2.42 -8.71
N LYS A 163 -20.23 -2.90 -9.83
CA LYS A 163 -20.38 -4.34 -10.11
C LYS A 163 -19.03 -5.04 -10.22
N LEU A 164 -18.07 -4.44 -10.92
CA LEU A 164 -16.72 -4.98 -11.10
C LEU A 164 -15.99 -5.12 -9.76
N VAL A 165 -16.04 -4.09 -8.89
CA VAL A 165 -15.47 -4.20 -7.53
C VAL A 165 -16.18 -5.27 -6.71
N PHE A 166 -17.51 -5.34 -6.78
CA PHE A 166 -18.26 -6.37 -6.08
C PHE A 166 -17.87 -7.78 -6.53
N TYR A 167 -17.87 -8.06 -7.84
CA TYR A 167 -17.52 -9.39 -8.36
C TYR A 167 -16.05 -9.73 -8.11
N ALA A 168 -15.12 -8.77 -8.23
CA ALA A 168 -13.72 -9.00 -7.91
C ALA A 168 -13.53 -9.38 -6.43
N LEU A 169 -14.20 -8.68 -5.51
CA LEU A 169 -14.12 -9.03 -4.08
C LEU A 169 -14.86 -10.31 -3.74
N PHE A 170 -16.02 -10.55 -4.36
CA PHE A 170 -16.79 -11.76 -4.16
C PHE A 170 -15.97 -12.98 -4.60
N THR A 171 -15.42 -12.94 -5.81
CA THR A 171 -14.58 -14.03 -6.35
C THR A 171 -13.31 -14.22 -5.53
N TYR A 172 -12.60 -13.15 -5.18
CA TYR A 172 -11.40 -13.24 -4.35
C TYR A 172 -11.69 -13.81 -2.97
N SER A 173 -12.74 -13.35 -2.29
CA SER A 173 -13.14 -13.87 -0.97
C SER A 173 -13.61 -15.29 -1.03
N LEU A 174 -14.41 -15.65 -2.03
CA LEU A 174 -14.92 -17.01 -2.17
C LEU A 174 -13.77 -17.98 -2.43
N TRP A 175 -12.86 -17.63 -3.34
CA TRP A 175 -11.64 -18.41 -3.58
C TRP A 175 -10.80 -18.53 -2.31
N TYR A 176 -10.52 -17.42 -1.61
CA TYR A 176 -9.73 -17.42 -0.38
C TYR A 176 -10.37 -18.27 0.72
N ILE A 177 -11.68 -18.15 0.96
CA ILE A 177 -12.39 -18.92 1.99
C ILE A 177 -12.40 -20.41 1.63
N ILE A 178 -12.66 -20.76 0.37
CA ILE A 178 -12.67 -22.16 -0.08
C ILE A 178 -11.27 -22.78 0.09
N ASP A 179 -10.23 -22.11 -0.41
CA ASP A 179 -8.84 -22.54 -0.29
C ASP A 179 -8.48 -22.83 1.17
N LYS A 180 -8.76 -21.89 2.08
CA LYS A 180 -8.42 -22.03 3.51
C LYS A 180 -9.31 -23.00 4.27
N SER A 181 -10.55 -23.18 3.84
CA SER A 181 -11.44 -24.21 4.39
C SER A 181 -10.98 -25.61 4.01
N ILE A 182 -10.56 -25.81 2.76
CA ILE A 182 -10.00 -27.08 2.29
C ILE A 182 -8.72 -27.41 3.06
N ASP A 183 -7.82 -26.44 3.20
CA ASP A 183 -6.58 -26.61 3.96
C ASP A 183 -6.87 -26.98 5.44
N SER A 184 -7.81 -26.27 6.09
CA SER A 184 -8.20 -26.54 7.48
C SER A 184 -8.87 -27.90 7.65
N PHE A 185 -9.73 -28.30 6.69
CA PHE A 185 -10.41 -29.59 6.69
C PHE A 185 -9.42 -30.74 6.56
N ARG A 186 -8.46 -30.64 5.63
CA ARG A 186 -7.38 -31.64 5.45
C ARG A 186 -6.60 -31.87 6.74
N LEU A 187 -6.29 -30.82 7.48
CA LEU A 187 -5.55 -30.93 8.75
C LEU A 187 -6.39 -31.47 9.92
N PHE A 188 -7.68 -31.19 9.95
CA PHE A 188 -8.55 -31.60 11.06
C PHE A 188 -8.98 -33.07 10.96
N PHE A 189 -9.34 -33.55 9.77
CA PHE A 189 -10.01 -34.84 9.57
C PHE A 189 -9.08 -36.03 9.31
N ASN A 190 -7.78 -35.82 9.18
CA ASN A 190 -6.85 -36.92 8.98
C ASN A 190 -6.02 -37.16 10.24
N SER A 191 -6.10 -38.40 10.74
CA SER A 191 -5.49 -38.86 11.99
C SER A 191 -3.97 -38.74 11.98
N ASN A 192 -3.34 -38.79 10.80
CA ASN A 192 -1.91 -38.65 10.62
C ASN A 192 -1.53 -37.21 10.26
N LYS A 193 -1.74 -36.29 11.21
CA LYS A 193 -1.44 -34.85 11.05
C LYS A 193 0.00 -34.59 10.58
N LEU A 194 0.95 -35.41 11.03
CA LEU A 194 2.35 -35.34 10.64
C LEU A 194 2.59 -35.77 9.18
N LEU A 195 1.89 -36.77 8.66
CA LEU A 195 2.08 -37.27 7.29
C LEU A 195 1.49 -36.32 6.24
N ILE A 196 0.41 -35.58 6.52
CA ILE A 196 -0.06 -34.52 5.60
C ILE A 196 0.81 -33.28 5.69
N LEU A 197 1.25 -32.88 6.89
CA LEU A 197 2.22 -31.79 7.00
C LEU A 197 3.53 -32.14 6.31
N GLN A 198 3.84 -33.43 6.17
CA GLN A 198 4.95 -33.91 5.36
C GLN A 198 4.59 -34.00 3.86
N ASP A 199 3.36 -34.35 3.47
CA ASP A 199 2.95 -34.56 2.07
C ASP A 199 2.51 -33.27 1.35
N TYR A 200 1.64 -32.46 1.98
CA TYR A 200 1.20 -31.13 1.50
C TYR A 200 2.38 -30.18 1.26
N TYR A 201 3.46 -30.44 1.98
CA TYR A 201 4.63 -29.61 2.11
C TYR A 201 5.88 -30.42 1.76
N SER A 202 5.74 -31.62 1.18
CA SER A 202 6.84 -32.55 0.79
C SER A 202 7.83 -31.94 -0.18
N HIS A 203 7.40 -30.93 -0.93
CA HIS A 203 8.22 -30.14 -1.84
C HIS A 203 9.14 -29.15 -1.12
N TYR A 204 9.05 -29.09 0.21
CA TYR A 204 9.76 -28.18 1.05
C TYR A 204 10.28 -29.01 2.24
N ASP A 205 11.57 -29.32 2.32
CA ASP A 205 12.17 -30.00 3.48
C ASP A 205 11.63 -29.48 4.83
N PHE A 206 11.01 -30.34 5.64
CA PHE A 206 10.47 -30.00 6.96
C PHE A 206 10.75 -31.09 7.97
N PHE A 207 11.25 -30.75 9.16
CA PHE A 207 10.99 -31.42 10.46
C PHE A 207 11.69 -30.67 11.62
N SER A 208 11.11 -29.57 12.12
CA SER A 208 11.41 -29.00 13.45
C SER A 208 10.12 -28.68 14.22
N LYS A 209 10.17 -28.70 15.57
CA LYS A 209 9.04 -28.29 16.43
C LYS A 209 8.57 -26.85 16.15
N ALA A 210 9.47 -25.98 15.69
CA ALA A 210 9.15 -24.60 15.32
C ALA A 210 8.19 -24.51 14.12
N ASP A 211 8.28 -25.44 13.16
CA ASP A 211 7.44 -25.45 11.96
C ASP A 211 5.97 -25.68 12.30
N VAL A 212 5.67 -26.56 13.25
CA VAL A 212 4.29 -26.84 13.69
C VAL A 212 3.62 -25.58 14.27
N TYR A 213 4.36 -24.79 15.06
CA TYR A 213 3.86 -23.52 15.57
C TYR A 213 3.65 -22.49 14.47
N MET A 214 4.56 -22.40 13.49
CA MET A 214 4.43 -21.48 12.35
C MET A 214 3.22 -21.83 11.47
N VAL A 215 2.97 -23.13 11.22
CA VAL A 215 1.78 -23.58 10.50
C VAL A 215 0.52 -23.22 11.28
N THR A 216 0.48 -23.51 12.58
CA THR A 216 -0.68 -23.17 13.42
C THR A 216 -0.97 -21.67 13.42
N LEU A 217 0.07 -20.84 13.54
CA LEU A 217 -0.03 -19.38 13.48
C LEU A 217 -0.57 -18.92 12.11
N LYS A 218 -0.12 -19.56 11.02
CA LYS A 218 -0.60 -19.27 9.66
C LYS A 218 -2.11 -19.48 9.57
N PHE A 219 -2.61 -20.63 9.99
CA PHE A 219 -4.05 -20.92 9.98
C PHE A 219 -4.87 -19.93 10.81
N ILE A 220 -4.37 -19.52 11.97
CA ILE A 220 -5.04 -18.52 12.80
C ILE A 220 -5.15 -17.20 12.05
N ILE A 221 -4.05 -16.70 11.46
CA ILE A 221 -4.06 -15.43 10.73
C ILE A 221 -4.94 -15.50 9.48
N GLU A 222 -4.84 -16.58 8.71
CA GLU A 222 -5.66 -16.78 7.52
C GLU A 222 -7.15 -16.89 7.87
N GLY A 223 -7.49 -17.55 8.97
CA GLY A 223 -8.85 -17.60 9.51
C GLY A 223 -9.36 -16.21 9.91
N VAL A 224 -8.53 -15.41 10.59
CA VAL A 224 -8.88 -14.02 10.92
C VAL A 224 -9.13 -13.21 9.64
N VAL A 225 -8.24 -13.29 8.65
CA VAL A 225 -8.40 -12.60 7.36
C VAL A 225 -9.69 -13.02 6.65
N ALA A 226 -10.00 -14.32 6.64
CA ALA A 226 -11.24 -14.86 6.07
C ALA A 226 -12.49 -14.28 6.75
N VAL A 227 -12.48 -14.15 8.08
CA VAL A 227 -13.58 -13.51 8.84
C VAL A 227 -13.75 -12.04 8.42
N PHE A 228 -12.66 -11.28 8.29
CA PHE A 228 -12.73 -9.89 7.81
C PHE A 228 -13.33 -9.79 6.41
N PHE A 229 -12.98 -10.70 5.50
CA PHE A 229 -13.54 -10.75 4.15
C PHE A 229 -15.03 -11.12 4.16
N ALA A 230 -15.42 -12.13 4.94
CA ALA A 230 -16.82 -12.53 5.09
C ALA A 230 -17.68 -11.38 5.66
N VAL A 231 -17.22 -10.75 6.73
CA VAL A 231 -17.90 -9.60 7.35
C VAL A 231 -17.97 -8.43 6.36
N GLY A 232 -16.89 -8.15 5.63
CA GLY A 232 -16.86 -7.12 4.60
C GLY A 232 -17.88 -7.37 3.49
N LEU A 233 -18.03 -8.63 3.05
CA LEU A 233 -18.99 -9.06 2.04
C LEU A 233 -20.43 -8.91 2.54
N VAL A 234 -20.73 -9.34 3.77
CA VAL A 234 -22.05 -9.18 4.40
C VAL A 234 -22.43 -7.70 4.50
N TYR A 235 -21.52 -6.83 4.95
CA TYR A 235 -21.81 -5.39 5.01
C TYR A 235 -22.04 -4.78 3.64
N TRP A 236 -21.33 -5.25 2.62
CA TRP A 236 -21.56 -4.80 1.25
C TRP A 236 -22.94 -5.21 0.74
N LEU A 237 -23.33 -6.46 0.93
CA LEU A 237 -24.66 -6.98 0.54
C LEU A 237 -25.79 -6.25 1.25
N ARG A 238 -25.61 -5.87 2.52
CA ARG A 238 -26.56 -5.05 3.30
C ARG A 238 -26.60 -3.57 2.91
N GLY A 239 -26.01 -3.19 1.77
CA GLY A 239 -25.98 -1.80 1.27
C GLY A 239 -24.98 -0.87 1.96
N ARG A 240 -24.30 -1.30 3.03
CA ARG A 240 -23.31 -0.50 3.77
C ARG A 240 -21.92 -0.61 3.14
N THR A 241 -21.83 -0.20 1.87
CA THR A 241 -20.64 -0.36 1.01
C THR A 241 -19.33 0.16 1.61
N ILE A 242 -19.32 1.37 2.20
CA ILE A 242 -18.11 1.93 2.81
C ILE A 242 -17.61 1.08 3.98
N LYS A 243 -18.52 0.62 4.85
CA LYS A 243 -18.13 -0.25 5.97
C LYS A 243 -17.63 -1.60 5.45
N GLY A 244 -18.29 -2.16 4.45
CA GLY A 244 -17.85 -3.39 3.79
C GLY A 244 -16.43 -3.29 3.23
N ILE A 245 -16.14 -2.25 2.44
CA ILE A 245 -14.81 -1.99 1.89
C ILE A 245 -13.77 -1.83 3.01
N ARG A 246 -14.11 -1.16 4.12
CA ARG A 246 -13.17 -1.03 5.25
C ARG A 246 -12.78 -2.40 5.80
N PHE A 247 -13.72 -3.30 6.09
CA PHE A 247 -13.40 -4.64 6.61
C PHE A 247 -12.51 -5.43 5.64
N TYR A 248 -12.75 -5.33 4.34
CA TYR A 248 -11.85 -5.87 3.32
C TYR A 248 -10.44 -5.29 3.39
N GLN A 249 -10.32 -3.97 3.51
CA GLN A 249 -9.02 -3.32 3.65
C GLN A 249 -8.29 -3.75 4.93
N TRP A 250 -8.98 -3.91 6.05
CA TRP A 250 -8.40 -4.43 7.29
C TRP A 250 -7.89 -5.86 7.12
N GLY A 251 -8.69 -6.75 6.51
CA GLY A 251 -8.27 -8.12 6.21
C GLY A 251 -7.04 -8.16 5.29
N LEU A 252 -7.02 -7.34 4.23
CA LEU A 252 -5.86 -7.23 3.34
C LEU A 252 -4.62 -6.67 4.06
N LEU A 253 -4.78 -5.69 4.95
CA LEU A 253 -3.65 -5.16 5.74
C LEU A 253 -3.10 -6.22 6.69
N ILE A 254 -3.94 -7.00 7.37
CA ILE A 254 -3.50 -8.12 8.21
C ILE A 254 -2.76 -9.16 7.35
N ASN A 255 -3.29 -9.48 6.17
CA ASN A 255 -2.65 -10.41 5.25
C ASN A 255 -1.30 -9.89 4.73
N ILE A 256 -1.18 -8.59 4.43
CA ILE A 256 0.08 -7.96 4.03
C ILE A 256 1.04 -7.99 5.22
N PHE A 257 0.72 -7.30 6.32
CA PHE A 257 1.65 -7.10 7.43
C PHE A 257 1.91 -8.31 8.30
N ILE A 258 1.08 -9.36 8.29
CA ILE A 258 1.26 -10.51 9.17
C ILE A 258 1.24 -11.79 8.35
N GLY A 259 0.19 -12.02 7.55
CA GLY A 259 0.04 -13.24 6.75
C GLY A 259 1.18 -13.46 5.75
N SER A 260 1.69 -12.40 5.14
CA SER A 260 2.71 -12.50 4.09
C SER A 260 4.04 -12.99 4.64
N HIS A 261 4.38 -12.71 5.91
CA HIS A 261 5.57 -13.27 6.55
C HIS A 261 5.56 -14.79 6.57
N LEU A 262 4.40 -15.38 6.92
CA LEU A 262 4.24 -16.82 6.96
C LEU A 262 4.19 -17.40 5.55
N LYS A 263 3.58 -16.68 4.60
CA LYS A 263 3.69 -17.07 3.19
C LYS A 263 5.13 -17.09 2.71
N PHE A 264 5.94 -16.09 3.02
CA PHE A 264 7.37 -16.10 2.66
C PHE A 264 8.13 -17.24 3.34
N TYR A 265 7.75 -17.65 4.56
CA TYR A 265 8.34 -18.82 5.22
C TYR A 265 8.08 -20.12 4.44
N PHE A 266 6.83 -20.36 4.02
CA PHE A 266 6.44 -21.63 3.39
C PHE A 266 6.58 -21.62 1.87
N GLU A 267 6.21 -20.53 1.22
CA GLU A 267 6.09 -20.37 -0.24
C GLU A 267 7.29 -19.62 -0.85
N GLN A 268 8.22 -19.09 -0.04
CA GLN A 268 9.41 -18.37 -0.53
C GLN A 268 9.03 -17.27 -1.53
N PHE A 269 9.71 -17.19 -2.68
CA PHE A 269 9.48 -16.16 -3.70
C PHE A 269 8.08 -16.20 -4.34
N SER A 270 7.36 -17.34 -4.34
CA SER A 270 6.00 -17.34 -4.88
C SER A 270 5.04 -16.50 -4.03
N GLY A 271 5.38 -16.28 -2.75
CA GLY A 271 4.66 -15.36 -1.87
C GLY A 271 4.64 -13.90 -2.39
N VAL A 272 5.63 -13.49 -3.20
CA VAL A 272 5.69 -12.14 -3.78
C VAL A 272 4.47 -11.85 -4.66
N PHE A 273 4.03 -12.82 -5.47
CA PHE A 273 2.87 -12.63 -6.35
C PHE A 273 1.59 -12.42 -5.55
N SER A 274 1.39 -13.21 -4.49
CA SER A 274 0.29 -13.04 -3.54
C SER A 274 0.31 -11.65 -2.89
N LEU A 275 1.49 -11.18 -2.46
CA LEU A 275 1.68 -9.88 -1.84
C LEU A 275 1.37 -8.73 -2.81
N ILE A 276 1.89 -8.79 -4.04
CA ILE A 276 1.63 -7.78 -5.07
C ILE A 276 0.14 -7.70 -5.37
N LEU A 277 -0.52 -8.85 -5.54
CA LEU A 277 -1.96 -8.90 -5.77
C LEU A 277 -2.73 -8.28 -4.60
N ALA A 278 -2.40 -8.64 -3.35
CA ALA A 278 -3.03 -8.06 -2.17
C ALA A 278 -2.86 -6.54 -2.10
N PHE A 279 -1.66 -6.02 -2.43
CA PHE A 279 -1.38 -4.59 -2.46
C PHE A 279 -2.14 -3.86 -3.58
N VAL A 280 -2.19 -4.44 -4.78
CA VAL A 280 -2.95 -3.88 -5.92
C VAL A 280 -4.44 -3.84 -5.60
N VAL A 281 -5.00 -4.91 -5.03
CA VAL A 281 -6.40 -4.93 -4.60
C VAL A 281 -6.65 -3.88 -3.52
N TRP A 282 -5.76 -3.77 -2.52
CA TRP A 282 -5.91 -2.79 -1.45
C TRP A 282 -5.89 -1.34 -1.96
N THR A 283 -4.94 -0.99 -2.82
CA THR A 283 -4.82 0.35 -3.42
C THR A 283 -6.02 0.69 -4.29
N TRP A 284 -6.49 -0.29 -5.08
CA TRP A 284 -7.67 -0.14 -5.91
C TRP A 284 -8.95 0.10 -5.08
N LEU A 285 -9.11 -0.65 -3.97
CA LEU A 285 -10.21 -0.44 -3.03
C LEU A 285 -10.13 0.90 -2.31
N ASP A 286 -8.93 1.37 -1.95
CA ASP A 286 -8.77 2.67 -1.31
C ASP A 286 -9.20 3.81 -2.24
N LYS A 287 -8.79 3.74 -3.51
CA LYS A 287 -9.23 4.69 -4.54
C LYS A 287 -10.75 4.67 -4.70
N TYR A 288 -11.34 3.49 -4.81
CA TYR A 288 -12.80 3.35 -4.94
C TYR A 288 -13.56 3.87 -3.71
N ARG A 289 -13.06 3.61 -2.50
CA ARG A 289 -13.62 4.12 -1.25
C ARG A 289 -13.61 5.65 -1.20
N ARG A 290 -12.47 6.28 -1.53
CA ARG A 290 -12.33 7.75 -1.56
C ARG A 290 -13.29 8.39 -2.56
N GLU A 291 -13.43 7.80 -3.74
CA GLU A 291 -14.38 8.24 -4.75
C GLU A 291 -15.82 8.22 -4.20
N ILE A 292 -16.27 7.10 -3.62
CA ILE A 292 -17.61 7.00 -3.02
C ILE A 292 -17.80 8.01 -1.88
N SER A 293 -16.83 8.15 -0.98
CA SER A 293 -16.96 9.06 0.16
C SER A 293 -17.04 10.52 -0.27
N SER A 294 -16.32 10.91 -1.33
CA SER A 294 -16.35 12.28 -1.87
C SER A 294 -17.71 12.67 -2.46
N ILE A 295 -18.47 11.69 -2.95
CA ILE A 295 -19.79 11.90 -3.54
C ILE A 295 -20.85 12.09 -2.44
N LEU A 296 -20.75 11.33 -1.35
CA LEU A 296 -21.68 11.42 -0.22
C LEU A 296 -21.51 12.71 0.61
N HIS A 297 -20.39 13.42 0.48
CA HIS A 297 -20.11 14.67 1.19
C HIS A 297 -20.28 15.92 0.32
N ARG A 298 -20.86 15.83 -0.88
CA ARG A 298 -21.27 17.02 -1.61
C ARG A 298 -22.57 17.54 -0.98
N PRO A 299 -22.59 18.74 -0.36
CA PRO A 299 -23.86 19.38 -0.04
C PRO A 299 -24.61 19.59 -1.35
N SER A 300 -25.87 19.17 -1.36
CA SER A 300 -26.85 19.48 -2.41
C SER A 300 -27.03 20.98 -2.56
#